data_AF-H1G4E7-F1
#
_entry.id   AF-H1G4E7-F1
#
_cell.length_a   1.000
_cell.length_b   1.000
_cell.length_c   1.000
_cell.angle_alpha   90.00
_cell.angle_beta   90.00
_cell.angle_gamma   90.00
#
_symmetry.space_group_name_H-M   'P 1'
#
loop_
_entity.id
_entity.type
_entity.pdbx_description
1 polymer ?
#
loop_
_entity_poly.entity_id
_entity_poly.type
_entity_poly.pdbx_seq_one_letter_code
_entity_poly.pdbx_strand_id
1 'polypeptide(L)'
;MQGEGMTARPMEIPPARAHFMEPDLHWRVREMPPGFRVTGVSRRLMAASPHPVQHMILSDGLATVSVFVTRMDRPEDRMRGLTRSGGLHAVVLPWGDYQVTVLGEVPEAAVRLIAESVFHEGEGSR
;
A
#
# COMPACT_ATOMS: atom_id res chain seq x y z
N MET A 1 53.07 -3.93 -0.04
CA MET A 1 51.81 -3.78 0.71
C MET A 1 50.81 -3.10 -0.24
N GLN A 2 50.13 -3.88 -1.09
CA GLN A 2 49.16 -3.37 -2.07
C GLN A 2 47.80 -3.21 -1.39
N GLY A 3 47.24 -1.99 -1.44
CA GLY A 3 45.88 -1.71 -0.98
C GLY A 3 44.90 -2.01 -2.11
N GLU A 4 44.15 -3.09 -1.96
CA GLU A 4 43.10 -3.48 -2.90
C GLU A 4 41.95 -2.47 -2.82
N GLY A 5 41.71 -1.76 -3.93
CA GLY A 5 40.57 -0.87 -4.08
C GLY A 5 39.28 -1.69 -4.09
N MET A 6 38.52 -1.62 -3.01
CA MET A 6 37.15 -2.13 -2.95
C MET A 6 36.29 -1.27 -3.89
N THR A 7 36.20 -1.67 -5.15
CA THR A 7 35.26 -1.10 -6.10
C THR A 7 33.87 -1.56 -5.69
N ALA A 8 33.12 -0.69 -5.02
CA ALA A 8 31.70 -0.91 -4.80
C ALA A 8 31.03 -0.96 -6.19
N ARG A 9 30.78 -2.17 -6.69
CA ARG A 9 29.95 -2.35 -7.88
C ARG A 9 28.55 -1.87 -7.49
N PRO A 10 27.96 -0.88 -8.19
CA PRO A 10 26.56 -0.58 -8.01
C PRO A 10 25.81 -1.89 -8.22
N MET A 11 25.05 -2.32 -7.22
CA MET A 11 24.05 -3.37 -7.43
C MET A 11 23.08 -2.79 -8.45
N GLU A 12 23.26 -3.14 -9.72
CA GLU A 12 22.26 -2.90 -10.75
C GLU A 12 21.04 -3.70 -10.29
N ILE A 13 20.14 -3.04 -9.56
CA ILE A 13 18.81 -3.58 -9.30
C ILE A 13 18.22 -3.70 -10.69
N PRO A 14 18.04 -4.92 -11.23
CA PRO A 14 17.38 -5.07 -12.51
C PRO A 14 16.03 -4.34 -12.36
N PRO A 15 15.56 -3.56 -13.35
CA PRO A 15 14.23 -2.99 -13.26
C PRO A 15 13.31 -4.16 -12.98
N ALA A 16 12.76 -4.21 -11.75
CA ALA A 16 11.87 -5.28 -11.36
C ALA A 16 10.79 -5.25 -12.43
N ARG A 17 10.72 -6.31 -13.25
CA ARG A 17 9.69 -6.39 -14.27
C ARG A 17 8.39 -6.32 -13.48
N ALA A 18 7.71 -5.18 -13.56
CA ALA A 18 6.44 -5.02 -12.90
C ALA A 18 5.48 -5.93 -13.65
N HIS A 19 5.25 -7.12 -13.09
CA HIS A 19 4.27 -8.05 -13.63
C HIS A 19 2.91 -7.51 -13.17
N PHE A 20 2.35 -6.62 -13.98
CA PHE A 20 0.99 -6.15 -13.81
C PHE A 20 0.04 -7.33 -14.03
N MET A 21 -0.96 -7.41 -13.17
CA MET A 21 -2.01 -8.41 -13.20
C MET A 21 -3.35 -7.70 -13.23
N GLU A 22 -4.39 -8.45 -13.57
CA GLU A 22 -5.76 -7.98 -13.45
C GLU A 22 -6.04 -7.56 -11.99
N PRO A 23 -6.54 -6.34 -11.76
CA PRO A 23 -6.90 -5.89 -10.43
C PRO A 23 -8.07 -6.69 -9.85
N ASP A 24 -8.05 -6.90 -8.53
CA ASP A 24 -9.21 -7.42 -7.83
C ASP A 24 -10.19 -6.27 -7.57
N LEU A 25 -11.32 -6.29 -8.29
CA LEU A 25 -12.33 -5.24 -8.29
C LEU A 25 -13.26 -5.28 -7.07
N HIS A 26 -13.15 -6.31 -6.23
CA HIS A 26 -13.95 -6.45 -5.01
C HIS A 26 -13.37 -5.64 -3.84
N TRP A 27 -12.10 -5.22 -3.92
CA TRP A 27 -11.54 -4.27 -2.96
C TRP A 27 -12.14 -2.88 -3.18
N ARG A 28 -12.71 -2.33 -2.11
CA ARG A 28 -13.39 -1.05 -2.13
C ARG A 28 -13.12 -0.23 -0.87
N VAL A 29 -13.42 1.06 -0.97
CA VAL A 29 -13.37 2.01 0.14
C VAL A 29 -14.77 2.53 0.37
N ARG A 30 -15.34 2.24 1.54
CA ARG A 30 -16.74 2.55 1.89
C ARG A 30 -16.96 4.04 2.12
N GLU A 31 -16.12 4.64 2.95
CA GLU A 31 -16.15 6.06 3.30
C GLU A 31 -14.81 6.70 2.97
N MET A 32 -14.87 7.92 2.44
CA MET A 32 -13.72 8.72 2.05
C MET A 32 -13.96 10.17 2.46
N PRO A 33 -12.90 10.96 2.72
CA PRO A 33 -13.04 12.39 2.93
C PRO A 33 -13.76 13.05 1.73
N PRO A 34 -14.53 14.14 1.95
CA PRO A 34 -15.25 14.82 0.88
C PRO A 34 -14.33 15.19 -0.30
N GLY A 35 -14.81 14.98 -1.53
CA GLY A 35 -14.09 15.28 -2.76
C GLY A 35 -13.18 14.15 -3.26
N PHE A 36 -12.73 13.24 -2.39
CA PHE A 36 -11.92 12.10 -2.80
C PHE A 36 -12.75 11.10 -3.62
N ARG A 37 -12.10 10.55 -4.65
CA ARG A 37 -12.61 9.44 -5.47
C ARG A 37 -11.47 8.52 -5.86
N VAL A 38 -11.77 7.25 -6.13
CA VAL A 38 -10.79 6.32 -6.71
C VAL A 38 -10.51 6.74 -8.16
N THR A 39 -9.26 7.05 -8.47
CA THR A 39 -8.80 7.50 -9.80
C THR A 39 -7.94 6.47 -10.52
N GLY A 40 -7.47 5.44 -9.83
CA GLY A 40 -6.65 4.40 -10.41
C GLY A 40 -6.64 3.15 -9.56
N VAL A 41 -6.58 1.99 -10.22
CA VAL A 41 -6.53 0.68 -9.58
C VAL A 41 -5.53 -0.16 -10.37
N SER A 42 -4.57 -0.75 -9.67
CA SER A 42 -3.59 -1.64 -10.29
C SER A 42 -3.23 -2.78 -9.35
N ARG A 43 -2.74 -3.89 -9.92
CA ARG A 43 -2.24 -5.02 -9.15
C ARG A 43 -0.93 -5.49 -9.75
N ARG A 44 0.09 -5.69 -8.92
CA ARG A 44 1.41 -6.11 -9.40
C ARG A 44 2.15 -6.96 -8.38
N LEU A 45 2.97 -7.87 -8.87
CA LEU A 45 3.98 -8.53 -8.02
C LEU A 45 5.14 -7.56 -7.80
N MET A 46 5.57 -7.38 -6.55
CA MET A 46 6.66 -6.49 -6.17
C MET A 46 7.82 -7.31 -5.60
N ALA A 47 9.07 -6.93 -5.86
CA ALA A 47 10.23 -7.64 -5.32
C ALA A 47 10.24 -7.74 -3.78
N ALA A 48 9.61 -6.77 -3.11
CA ALA A 48 9.51 -6.70 -1.66
C ALA A 48 8.35 -7.52 -1.05
N SER A 49 7.49 -8.12 -1.87
CA SER A 49 6.34 -8.90 -1.41
C SER A 49 6.22 -10.22 -2.18
N PRO A 50 6.12 -11.37 -1.50
CA PRO A 50 5.88 -12.64 -2.17
C PRO A 50 4.47 -12.71 -2.79
N HIS A 51 3.55 -11.85 -2.37
CA HIS A 51 2.19 -11.77 -2.88
C HIS A 51 1.96 -10.56 -3.79
N PRO A 52 1.05 -10.70 -4.78
CA PRO A 52 0.48 -9.56 -5.51
C PRO A 52 0.00 -8.45 -4.58
N VAL A 53 0.45 -7.22 -4.84
CA VAL A 53 -0.01 -6.03 -4.14
C VAL A 53 -1.06 -5.33 -4.99
N GLN A 54 -2.26 -5.17 -4.45
CA GLN A 54 -3.32 -4.32 -4.98
C GLN A 54 -3.04 -2.87 -4.55
N HIS A 55 -3.12 -1.92 -5.47
CA HIS A 55 -2.92 -0.50 -5.21
C HIS A 55 -4.09 0.30 -5.78
N MET A 56 -4.79 1.01 -4.90
CA MET A 56 -5.83 1.97 -5.25
C MET A 56 -5.31 3.39 -5.00
N ILE A 57 -5.56 4.28 -5.95
CA ILE A 57 -5.22 5.70 -5.87
C ILE A 57 -6.52 6.46 -5.64
N LEU A 58 -6.57 7.25 -4.57
CA LEU A 58 -7.68 8.13 -4.24
C LEU A 58 -7.20 9.58 -4.37
N SER A 59 -8.03 10.46 -4.95
CA SER A 59 -7.69 11.88 -5.08
C SER A 59 -8.92 12.78 -5.06
N ASP A 60 -8.79 13.97 -4.49
CA ASP A 60 -9.75 15.07 -4.55
C ASP A 60 -9.45 16.10 -5.65
N GLY A 61 -8.33 15.93 -6.38
CA GLY A 61 -7.83 16.87 -7.38
C GLY A 61 -6.70 17.78 -6.89
N LEU A 62 -6.43 17.83 -5.59
CA LEU A 62 -5.30 18.55 -5.00
C LEU A 62 -4.34 17.60 -4.27
N ALA A 63 -4.88 16.71 -3.45
CA ALA A 63 -4.14 15.69 -2.71
C ALA A 63 -4.36 14.29 -3.32
N THR A 64 -3.45 13.39 -2.99
CA THR A 64 -3.51 11.98 -3.38
C THR A 64 -3.23 11.09 -2.18
N VAL A 65 -4.01 10.01 -2.05
CA VAL A 65 -3.83 8.95 -1.06
C VAL A 65 -3.66 7.63 -1.78
N SER A 66 -2.63 6.87 -1.39
CA SER A 66 -2.40 5.51 -1.87
C SER A 66 -2.87 4.50 -0.84
N VAL A 67 -3.64 3.52 -1.30
CA VAL A 67 -4.12 2.37 -0.51
C VAL A 67 -3.52 1.12 -1.09
N PHE A 68 -2.73 0.40 -0.30
CA PHE A 68 -2.12 -0.87 -0.66
C PHE A 68 -2.81 -1.99 0.11
N VAL A 69 -3.12 -3.08 -0.59
CA VAL A 69 -3.64 -4.30 0.02
C VAL A 69 -2.75 -5.47 -0.41
N THR A 70 -2.21 -6.18 0.58
CA THR A 70 -1.35 -7.34 0.36
C THR A 70 -1.76 -8.46 1.30
N ARG A 71 -1.66 -9.71 0.84
CA ARG A 71 -1.90 -10.87 1.70
C ARG A 71 -0.71 -11.09 2.63
N MET A 72 -0.98 -11.50 3.86
CA MET A 72 0.03 -11.90 4.84
C MET A 72 -0.14 -13.39 5.15
N ASP A 73 0.92 -14.17 4.97
CA ASP A 73 0.85 -15.64 5.16
C ASP A 73 0.72 -16.03 6.63
N ARG A 74 1.26 -15.20 7.53
CA ARG A 74 1.28 -15.48 8.96
C ARG A 74 0.58 -14.38 9.76
N PRO A 75 -0.25 -14.76 10.75
CA PRO A 75 -0.91 -13.79 11.63
C PRO A 75 0.03 -12.79 12.30
N GLU A 76 1.22 -13.24 12.72
CA GLU A 76 2.23 -12.43 13.40
C GLU A 76 2.90 -11.37 12.53
N ASP A 77 2.88 -11.55 11.20
CA ASP A 77 3.41 -10.57 10.26
C ASP A 77 2.44 -9.39 10.04
N ARG A 78 1.18 -9.54 10.47
CA ARG A 78 0.17 -8.49 10.38
C ARG A 78 0.44 -7.42 11.43
N MET A 79 0.57 -6.18 10.97
CA MET A 79 0.85 -5.05 11.83
C MET A 79 -0.36 -4.13 11.99
N ARG A 80 -0.42 -3.45 13.13
CA ARG A 80 -1.26 -2.28 13.32
C ARG A 80 -0.38 -1.11 13.72
N GLY A 81 -0.49 0.01 13.02
CA GLY A 81 0.37 1.15 13.30
C GLY A 81 -0.04 2.43 12.61
N LEU A 82 0.47 3.54 13.15
CA LEU A 82 0.46 4.85 12.53
C LEU A 82 1.91 5.33 12.46
N THR A 83 2.30 5.93 11.34
CA THR A 83 3.60 6.59 11.19
C THR A 83 3.40 7.94 10.52
N ARG A 84 4.25 8.90 10.89
CA ARG A 84 4.27 10.24 10.31
C ARG A 84 5.71 10.63 9.96
N SER A 85 5.88 11.22 8.78
CA SER A 85 7.14 11.84 8.37
C SER A 85 6.85 13.16 7.66
N GLY A 86 7.12 14.30 8.31
CA GLY A 86 6.75 15.62 7.79
C GLY A 86 5.23 15.78 7.63
N GLY A 87 4.78 16.03 6.39
CA GLY A 87 3.36 16.10 6.02
C GLY A 87 2.74 14.74 5.66
N LEU A 88 3.56 13.71 5.47
CA LEU A 88 3.12 12.36 5.11
C LEU A 88 2.62 11.61 6.33
N HIS A 89 1.39 11.10 6.26
CA HIS A 89 0.83 10.17 7.25
C HIS A 89 0.65 8.80 6.61
N ALA A 90 0.88 7.75 7.40
CA ALA A 90 0.68 6.37 7.01
C ALA A 90 -0.03 5.59 8.12
N VAL A 91 -1.08 4.85 7.76
CA VAL A 91 -1.83 3.96 8.64
C VAL A 91 -1.72 2.54 8.10
N VAL A 92 -1.44 1.59 8.97
CA VAL A 92 -1.41 0.16 8.65
C VAL A 92 -2.41 -0.55 9.54
N LEU A 93 -3.36 -1.27 8.93
CA LEU A 93 -4.38 -2.05 9.62
C LEU A 93 -4.47 -3.46 9.02
N PRO A 94 -4.67 -4.51 9.84
CA PRO A 94 -5.05 -5.82 9.33
C PRO A 94 -6.51 -5.82 8.85
N TRP A 95 -6.81 -6.62 7.82
CA TRP A 95 -8.16 -6.93 7.36
C TRP A 95 -8.19 -8.40 6.94
N GLY A 96 -8.84 -9.28 7.72
CA GLY A 96 -8.73 -10.73 7.49
C GLY A 96 -7.26 -11.15 7.35
N ASP A 97 -6.95 -11.94 6.32
CA ASP A 97 -5.58 -12.38 5.97
C ASP A 97 -4.78 -11.36 5.14
N TYR A 98 -5.24 -10.12 5.10
CA TYR A 98 -4.61 -9.02 4.40
C TYR A 98 -4.09 -7.95 5.36
N GLN A 99 -3.12 -7.20 4.88
CA GLN A 99 -2.69 -5.94 5.47
C GLN A 99 -3.06 -4.80 4.51
N VAL A 100 -3.74 -3.81 5.07
CA VAL A 100 -4.07 -2.55 4.41
C VAL A 100 -3.08 -1.49 4.86
N THR A 101 -2.38 -0.87 3.92
CA THR A 101 -1.50 0.26 4.17
C THR A 101 -2.01 1.48 3.41
N VAL A 102 -2.35 2.55 4.13
CA VAL A 102 -2.84 3.80 3.56
C VAL A 102 -1.83 4.89 3.84
N LEU A 103 -1.41 5.64 2.83
CA LEU A 103 -0.53 6.78 3.00
C LEU A 103 -0.84 7.95 2.07
N GLY A 104 -0.59 9.17 2.56
CA GLY A 104 -0.74 10.39 1.78
C GLY A 104 -0.37 11.64 2.59
N GLU A 105 -0.12 12.74 1.88
CA GLU A 105 0.09 14.07 2.46
C GLU A 105 -1.25 14.73 2.78
N VAL A 106 -1.99 14.12 3.71
CA VAL A 106 -3.31 14.56 4.19
C VAL A 106 -3.32 14.45 5.71
N PRO A 107 -4.26 15.09 6.43
CA PRO A 107 -4.37 14.92 7.89
C PRO A 107 -4.48 13.45 8.30
N GLU A 108 -3.96 13.09 9.48
CA GLU A 108 -4.04 11.73 10.04
C GLU A 108 -5.47 11.17 10.02
N ALA A 109 -6.47 11.99 10.34
CA ALA A 109 -7.88 11.59 10.33
C ALA A 109 -8.34 11.09 8.94
N ALA A 110 -7.80 11.65 7.85
CA ALA A 110 -8.16 11.24 6.50
C ALA A 110 -7.58 9.85 6.16
N VAL A 111 -6.31 9.59 6.45
CA VAL A 111 -5.72 8.26 6.22
C VAL A 111 -6.33 7.18 7.11
N ARG A 112 -6.70 7.53 8.36
CA ARG A 112 -7.41 6.61 9.26
C ARG A 112 -8.80 6.25 8.75
N LEU A 113 -9.60 7.25 8.38
CA LEU A 113 -10.95 7.04 7.82
C LEU A 113 -10.89 6.11 6.61
N ILE A 114 -9.97 6.38 5.68
CA ILE A 114 -9.81 5.55 4.48
C ILE A 114 -9.40 4.13 4.87
N ALA A 115 -8.41 3.95 5.75
CA ALA A 115 -7.92 2.63 6.15
C ALA A 115 -9.00 1.77 6.82
N GLU A 116 -9.78 2.36 7.71
CA GLU A 116 -10.90 1.69 8.41
C GLU A 116 -12.09 1.40 7.48
N SER A 117 -12.14 2.09 6.33
CA SER A 117 -13.18 1.94 5.32
C SER A 117 -12.85 0.97 4.20
N VAL A 118 -11.64 0.41 4.16
CA VAL A 118 -11.25 -0.60 3.17
C VAL A 118 -11.96 -1.92 3.47
N PHE A 119 -12.57 -2.53 2.45
CA PHE A 119 -13.23 -3.84 2.56
C PHE A 119 -13.18 -4.60 1.25
N HIS A 120 -13.42 -5.92 1.31
CA HIS A 120 -13.57 -6.79 0.16
C HIS A 120 -15.03 -7.22 -0.02
N GLU A 121 -15.58 -7.05 -1.23
CA GLU A 121 -16.90 -7.56 -1.62
C GLU A 121 -16.82 -9.07 -1.93
N GLY A 122 -16.73 -9.91 -0.90
CA GLY A 122 -16.71 -11.37 -1.07
C GLY A 122 -16.24 -12.13 0.16
N GLU A 123 -15.30 -11.54 0.90
CA GLU A 123 -14.95 -11.97 2.25
C GLU A 123 -15.73 -11.13 3.25
N GLY A 124 -16.63 -11.76 4.00
CA GLY A 124 -17.46 -11.06 4.98
C GLY A 124 -16.58 -10.32 6.01
N SER A 125 -16.77 -9.00 6.11
CA SER A 125 -16.27 -8.15 7.20
C SER A 125 -16.66 -8.78 8.54
N ARG A 126 -15.73 -9.49 9.19
CA ARG A 126 -15.89 -9.99 10.56
C ARG A 126 -15.08 -9.15 11.52
#